data_AF-A0A524MWI7-F1
#
_entry.id   AF-A0A524MWI7-F1
#
_cell.length_a   1.000
_cell.length_b   1.000
_cell.length_c   1.000
_cell.angle_alpha   90.00
_cell.angle_beta   90.00
_cell.angle_gamma   90.00
#
_symmetry.space_group_name_H-M   'P 1'
#
loop_
_entity.id
_entity.type
_entity.pdbx_description
1 polymer ?
#
loop_
_entity_poly.entity_id
_entity_poly.type
_entity_poly.pdbx_seq_one_letter_code
_entity_poly.pdbx_strand_id
1 'polypeptide(L)'
;MRPPLKHIVLDTDPGVDDAIAFLLAFNSSEIKVEAVTTVAGNVNHTKGHRNAKKLLEFIGATEVPICAGAEKPLIRVMSHAEEFHGTTGLGDAELPEPKMKTDPRNAVEMILEKADELGKDLTLVAIGPLTNIASAILADPELPEKVDKLVIMGGAFNLTPYGLGNANAVAEFNIWHDPEAAKIVFNSGLPIVAAGLDTTTHPDYRMSVDMFNKIKAKKDRRSKLVVDLCSSLVEKFNGFSLHDP
;
A
#
# COMPACT_ATOMS: atom_id res chain seq x y z
N MET A 1 -20.91 -7.21 19.42
CA MET A 1 -21.06 -7.64 18.01
C MET A 1 -19.71 -7.45 17.35
N ARG A 2 -19.24 -8.38 16.52
CA ARG A 2 -18.05 -8.12 15.69
C ARG A 2 -18.40 -6.99 14.71
N PRO A 3 -17.49 -6.04 14.43
CA PRO A 3 -17.75 -5.04 13.40
C PRO A 3 -18.07 -5.74 12.07
N PRO A 4 -18.86 -5.11 11.18
CA PRO A 4 -19.15 -5.67 9.87
C PRO A 4 -17.86 -5.86 9.06
N LEU A 5 -17.84 -6.90 8.22
CA LEU A 5 -16.74 -7.19 7.30
C LEU A 5 -16.54 -6.01 6.34
N LYS A 6 -15.32 -5.52 6.22
CA LYS A 6 -14.98 -4.40 5.32
C LYS A 6 -14.46 -4.95 4.00
N HIS A 7 -15.15 -4.63 2.91
CA HIS A 7 -14.71 -4.96 1.56
C HIS A 7 -13.73 -3.89 1.08
N ILE A 8 -12.56 -4.31 0.59
CA ILE A 8 -11.54 -3.36 0.14
C ILE A 8 -11.00 -3.67 -1.26
N VAL A 9 -10.66 -2.61 -1.98
CA VAL A 9 -9.65 -2.65 -3.05
C VAL A 9 -8.38 -2.06 -2.47
N LEU A 10 -7.28 -2.81 -2.55
CA LEU A 10 -5.97 -2.41 -2.06
C LEU A 10 -5.09 -1.90 -3.23
N ASP A 11 -4.79 -0.61 -3.24
CA ASP A 11 -3.89 0.05 -4.19
C ASP A 11 -2.51 0.25 -3.55
N THR A 12 -1.46 -0.29 -4.16
CA THR A 12 -0.14 -0.48 -3.52
C THR A 12 1.02 -0.36 -4.52
N ASP A 13 2.22 -0.05 -4.03
CA ASP A 13 3.48 -0.04 -4.77
C ASP A 13 4.55 -0.89 -4.05
N PRO A 14 4.40 -2.23 -4.06
CA PRO A 14 4.95 -3.11 -3.03
C PRO A 14 6.42 -2.89 -2.64
N GLY A 15 6.58 -2.32 -1.44
CA GLY A 15 7.76 -2.22 -0.61
C GLY A 15 7.79 -3.24 0.55
N VAL A 16 8.53 -2.91 1.60
CA VAL A 16 8.76 -3.80 2.76
C VAL A 16 7.58 -3.74 3.72
N ASP A 17 7.09 -2.54 3.98
CA ASP A 17 5.89 -2.22 4.74
C ASP A 17 4.61 -2.64 4.02
N ASP A 18 4.48 -2.43 2.70
CA ASP A 18 3.35 -2.96 1.93
C ASP A 18 3.24 -4.49 2.10
N ALA A 19 4.38 -5.20 2.07
CA ALA A 19 4.38 -6.66 2.25
C ALA A 19 3.86 -7.07 3.64
N ILE A 20 4.11 -6.27 4.67
CA ILE A 20 3.53 -6.47 6.01
C ILE A 20 2.04 -6.14 6.00
N ALA A 21 1.62 -5.07 5.31
CA ALA A 21 0.21 -4.71 5.16
C ALA A 21 -0.59 -5.83 4.45
N PHE A 22 -0.02 -6.48 3.43
CA PHE A 22 -0.57 -7.68 2.81
C PHE A 22 -0.74 -8.81 3.84
N LEU A 23 0.29 -9.09 4.64
CA LEU A 23 0.19 -10.13 5.67
C LEU A 23 -0.91 -9.82 6.70
N LEU A 24 -1.15 -8.56 7.05
CA LEU A 24 -2.23 -8.18 7.96
C LEU A 24 -3.60 -8.26 7.30
N ALA A 25 -3.77 -7.62 6.14
CA ALA A 25 -5.05 -7.52 5.43
C ALA A 25 -5.63 -8.90 5.10
N PHE A 26 -4.82 -9.80 4.54
CA PHE A 26 -5.26 -11.14 4.14
C PHE A 26 -5.41 -12.13 5.31
N ASN A 27 -4.98 -11.77 6.53
CA ASN A 27 -5.18 -12.59 7.73
C ASN A 27 -6.19 -12.00 8.70
N SER A 28 -6.72 -10.80 8.41
CA SER A 28 -7.74 -10.18 9.22
C SER A 28 -9.11 -10.81 8.93
N SER A 29 -9.84 -11.19 9.97
CA SER A 29 -11.24 -11.61 9.83
C SER A 29 -12.20 -10.42 9.63
N GLU A 30 -11.68 -9.20 9.68
CA GLU A 30 -12.45 -7.95 9.58
C GLU A 30 -12.40 -7.34 8.17
N ILE A 31 -11.52 -7.86 7.30
CA ILE A 31 -11.26 -7.33 5.96
C ILE A 31 -11.45 -8.44 4.93
N LYS A 32 -12.11 -8.13 3.82
CA LYS A 32 -12.11 -8.94 2.59
C LYS A 32 -11.49 -8.12 1.48
N VAL A 33 -10.33 -8.57 0.98
CA VAL A 33 -9.66 -7.95 -0.17
C VAL A 33 -10.32 -8.46 -1.44
N GLU A 34 -11.05 -7.58 -2.13
CA GLU A 34 -11.81 -7.90 -3.35
C GLU A 34 -10.97 -7.76 -4.61
N ALA A 35 -9.96 -6.90 -4.59
CA ALA A 35 -8.96 -6.76 -5.64
C ALA A 35 -7.68 -6.10 -5.11
N VAL A 36 -6.58 -6.31 -5.82
CA VAL A 36 -5.32 -5.59 -5.64
C VAL A 36 -5.00 -4.82 -6.91
N THR A 37 -4.68 -3.54 -6.79
CA THR A 37 -4.18 -2.72 -7.90
C THR A 37 -2.77 -2.27 -7.57
N THR A 38 -1.90 -2.21 -8.58
CA THR A 38 -0.51 -1.78 -8.37
C THR A 38 -0.19 -0.48 -9.09
N VAL A 39 0.55 0.40 -8.43
CA VAL A 39 1.00 1.69 -8.96
C VAL A 39 2.53 1.78 -8.90
N ALA A 40 3.13 2.66 -9.71
CA ALA A 40 4.55 2.97 -9.59
C ALA A 40 4.81 3.84 -8.35
N GLY A 41 5.92 3.59 -7.65
CA GLY A 41 6.32 4.35 -6.47
C GLY A 41 7.68 3.89 -5.94
N ASN A 42 7.68 3.14 -4.83
CA ASN A 42 8.86 2.60 -4.14
C ASN A 42 9.87 1.97 -5.10
N VAL A 43 9.35 1.15 -6.02
CA VAL A 43 10.11 0.56 -7.14
C VAL A 43 9.43 0.85 -8.47
N ASN A 44 10.10 0.54 -9.58
CA ASN A 44 9.43 0.59 -10.88
C ASN A 44 8.21 -0.33 -10.90
N HIS A 45 7.20 0.06 -11.68
CA HIS A 45 5.89 -0.61 -11.68
C HIS A 45 5.99 -2.09 -12.03
N THR A 46 6.78 -2.47 -13.04
CA THR A 46 6.95 -3.89 -13.42
C THR A 46 7.45 -4.74 -12.25
N LYS A 47 8.39 -4.22 -11.47
CA LYS A 47 8.94 -4.88 -10.28
C LYS A 47 7.90 -4.93 -9.16
N GLY A 48 7.24 -3.80 -8.86
CA GLY A 48 6.20 -3.72 -7.83
C GLY A 48 5.02 -4.66 -8.13
N HIS A 49 4.52 -4.64 -9.35
CA HIS A 49 3.45 -5.53 -9.81
C HIS A 49 3.84 -7.01 -9.70
N ARG A 50 5.08 -7.34 -10.05
CA ARG A 50 5.61 -8.70 -9.86
C ARG A 50 5.68 -9.07 -8.37
N ASN A 51 6.11 -8.16 -7.50
CA ASN A 51 6.20 -8.38 -6.06
C ASN A 51 4.84 -8.61 -5.42
N ALA A 52 3.80 -7.82 -5.77
CA ALA A 52 2.44 -8.07 -5.32
C ALA A 52 1.95 -9.48 -5.68
N LYS A 53 2.21 -9.96 -6.91
CA LYS A 53 1.87 -11.34 -7.31
C LYS A 53 2.61 -12.39 -6.45
N LYS A 54 3.90 -12.17 -6.18
CA LYS A 54 4.68 -13.05 -5.29
C LYS A 54 4.08 -13.11 -3.89
N LEU A 55 3.64 -11.98 -3.36
CA LEU A 55 2.99 -11.89 -2.04
C LEU A 55 1.64 -12.61 -2.02
N LEU A 56 0.78 -12.41 -3.04
CA LEU A 56 -0.50 -13.11 -3.16
C LEU A 56 -0.32 -14.63 -3.22
N GLU A 57 0.61 -15.14 -4.04
CA GLU A 57 0.92 -16.56 -4.09
C GLU A 57 1.51 -17.09 -2.78
N PHE A 58 2.35 -16.30 -2.11
CA PHE A 58 2.91 -16.67 -0.82
C PHE A 58 1.82 -16.82 0.24
N ILE A 59 0.87 -15.88 0.27
CA ILE A 59 -0.26 -15.87 1.21
C ILE A 59 -1.25 -16.98 0.88
N GLY A 60 -1.32 -17.39 -0.39
CA GLY A 60 -2.28 -18.38 -0.88
C GLY A 60 -3.59 -17.76 -1.36
N ALA A 61 -3.59 -16.46 -1.69
CA ALA A 61 -4.75 -15.69 -2.14
C ALA A 61 -4.75 -15.47 -3.66
N THR A 62 -4.56 -16.56 -4.40
CA THR A 62 -4.41 -16.53 -5.88
C THR A 62 -5.71 -16.28 -6.63
N GLU A 63 -6.84 -16.33 -5.93
CA GLU A 63 -8.18 -16.03 -6.43
C GLU A 63 -8.49 -14.52 -6.45
N VAL A 64 -7.74 -13.71 -5.68
CA VAL A 64 -7.94 -12.26 -5.67
C VAL A 64 -7.39 -11.67 -6.96
N PRO A 65 -8.21 -10.94 -7.74
CA PRO A 65 -7.76 -10.35 -8.98
C PRO A 65 -6.70 -9.27 -8.70
N ILE A 66 -5.66 -9.27 -9.52
CA ILE A 66 -4.60 -8.28 -9.46
C ILE A 66 -4.43 -7.57 -10.81
N CYS A 67 -4.58 -6.25 -10.78
CA CYS A 67 -4.51 -5.40 -11.96
C CYS A 67 -3.26 -4.52 -11.94
N ALA A 68 -2.67 -4.34 -13.11
CA ALA A 68 -1.60 -3.37 -13.30
C ALA A 68 -2.23 -1.97 -13.48
N GLY A 69 -1.74 -1.00 -12.72
CA GLY A 69 -2.16 0.40 -12.81
C GLY A 69 -1.12 1.30 -13.46
N ALA A 70 -1.08 2.57 -13.05
CA ALA A 70 -0.24 3.59 -13.63
C ALA A 70 1.25 3.28 -13.47
N GLU A 71 1.96 3.29 -14.60
CA GLU A 71 3.41 3.10 -14.65
C GLU A 71 4.20 4.39 -14.39
N LYS A 72 3.54 5.53 -14.15
CA LYS A 72 4.15 6.84 -13.86
C LYS A 72 3.17 7.84 -13.27
N PRO A 73 3.65 8.89 -12.59
CA PRO A 73 2.81 10.02 -12.17
C PRO A 73 2.05 10.65 -13.35
N LEU A 74 0.97 11.36 -13.05
CA LEU A 74 0.15 12.04 -14.06
C LEU A 74 0.96 13.05 -14.89
N ILE A 75 1.80 13.86 -14.23
CA ILE A 75 2.53 14.96 -14.87
C ILE A 75 4.04 14.90 -14.61
N ARG A 76 4.46 14.62 -13.37
CA ARG A 76 5.87 14.71 -12.98
C ARG A 76 6.74 13.63 -13.62
N VAL A 77 8.04 13.93 -13.66
CA VAL A 77 9.06 12.90 -13.92
C VAL A 77 9.13 11.99 -12.70
N MET A 78 9.04 10.69 -12.96
CA MET A 78 9.11 9.64 -11.94
C MET A 78 10.43 9.66 -11.17
N SER A 79 10.34 9.40 -9.87
CA SER A 79 11.46 9.14 -8.98
C SER A 79 11.18 7.87 -8.16
N HIS A 80 12.22 7.11 -7.81
CA HIS A 80 12.08 5.83 -7.09
C HIS A 80 12.75 5.89 -5.71
N ALA A 81 12.29 5.06 -4.77
CA ALA A 81 12.83 4.95 -3.42
C ALA A 81 13.61 3.64 -3.19
N GLU A 82 14.29 3.11 -4.23
CA GLU A 82 14.98 1.81 -4.16
C GLU A 82 16.03 1.71 -3.03
N GLU A 83 16.60 2.83 -2.58
CA GLU A 83 17.54 2.87 -1.46
C GLU A 83 16.92 2.41 -0.13
N PHE A 84 15.61 2.61 0.08
CA PHE A 84 14.90 2.22 1.29
C PHE A 84 14.33 0.80 1.24
N HIS A 85 13.93 0.35 0.04
CA HIS A 85 13.24 -0.95 -0.13
C HIS A 85 14.13 -2.07 -0.71
N GLY A 86 15.41 -1.76 -0.94
CA GLY A 86 16.38 -2.69 -1.53
C GLY A 86 16.20 -2.85 -3.03
N THR A 87 17.17 -3.52 -3.67
CA THR A 87 17.19 -3.69 -5.13
C THR A 87 15.99 -4.47 -5.68
N THR A 88 15.38 -5.33 -4.85
CA THR A 88 14.19 -6.13 -5.18
C THR A 88 12.88 -5.44 -4.83
N GLY A 89 12.88 -4.45 -3.92
CA GLY A 89 11.68 -3.85 -3.31
C GLY A 89 11.12 -4.62 -2.11
N LEU A 90 11.64 -5.82 -1.81
CA LEU A 90 11.19 -6.67 -0.69
C LEU A 90 12.33 -6.96 0.29
N GLY A 91 13.23 -6.00 0.50
CA GLY A 91 14.42 -6.21 1.34
C GLY A 91 15.23 -7.42 0.87
N ASP A 92 15.53 -8.33 1.79
CA ASP A 92 16.31 -9.56 1.53
C ASP A 92 15.42 -10.79 1.23
N ALA A 93 14.10 -10.59 1.10
CA ALA A 93 13.16 -11.67 0.86
C ALA A 93 13.24 -12.21 -0.57
N GLU A 94 13.55 -13.50 -0.68
CA GLU A 94 13.53 -14.24 -1.94
C GLU A 94 12.24 -15.07 -2.07
N LEU A 95 11.25 -14.50 -2.76
CA LEU A 95 10.03 -15.21 -3.14
C LEU A 95 10.15 -15.78 -4.58
N PRO A 96 9.61 -16.99 -4.84
CA PRO A 96 9.60 -17.60 -6.18
C PRO A 96 9.01 -16.67 -7.24
N GLU A 97 9.41 -16.85 -8.50
CA GLU A 97 8.76 -16.13 -9.61
C GLU A 97 7.27 -16.50 -9.69
N PRO A 98 6.38 -15.49 -9.79
CA PRO A 98 4.95 -15.72 -9.71
C PRO A 98 4.43 -16.41 -10.98
N LYS A 99 3.51 -17.34 -10.82
CA LYS A 99 2.79 -18.04 -11.91
C LYS A 99 1.41 -17.43 -12.18
N MET A 100 0.86 -16.73 -11.20
CA MET A 100 -0.38 -15.98 -11.24
C MET A 100 -0.40 -15.05 -12.44
N LYS A 101 -1.52 -15.05 -13.15
CA LYS A 101 -1.77 -14.13 -14.26
C LYS A 101 -2.25 -12.80 -13.71
N THR A 102 -1.81 -11.74 -14.37
CA THR A 102 -2.39 -10.42 -14.21
C THR A 102 -3.78 -10.43 -14.83
N ASP A 103 -4.75 -9.83 -14.15
CA ASP A 103 -6.09 -9.64 -14.71
C ASP A 103 -5.99 -8.73 -15.96
N PRO A 104 -6.73 -9.00 -17.04
CA PRO A 104 -6.64 -8.20 -18.26
C PRO A 104 -7.12 -6.76 -18.09
N ARG A 105 -7.93 -6.46 -17.06
CA ARG A 105 -8.34 -5.09 -16.74
C ARG A 105 -7.19 -4.30 -16.15
N ASN A 106 -7.20 -2.99 -16.40
CA ASN A 106 -6.30 -2.08 -15.71
C ASN A 106 -6.85 -1.70 -14.31
N ALA A 107 -6.02 -1.06 -13.49
CA ALA A 107 -6.40 -0.67 -12.13
C ALA A 107 -7.67 0.22 -12.07
N VAL A 108 -7.83 1.15 -13.02
CA VAL A 108 -9.00 2.05 -13.07
C VAL A 108 -10.27 1.25 -13.35
N GLU A 109 -10.25 0.39 -14.37
CA GLU A 109 -11.38 -0.48 -14.70
C GLU A 109 -11.79 -1.36 -13.52
N MET A 110 -10.82 -1.94 -12.80
CA MET A 110 -11.08 -2.76 -11.63
C MET A 110 -11.69 -1.96 -10.47
N ILE A 111 -11.15 -0.76 -10.17
CA ILE A 111 -11.68 0.11 -9.11
C ILE A 111 -13.14 0.48 -9.42
N LEU A 112 -13.42 0.90 -10.66
CA LEU A 112 -14.77 1.30 -11.06
C LEU A 112 -15.75 0.13 -11.04
N GLU A 113 -15.34 -1.04 -11.54
CA GLU A 113 -16.19 -2.24 -11.49
C GLU A 113 -16.53 -2.64 -10.04
N LYS A 114 -15.54 -2.62 -9.14
CA LYS A 114 -15.77 -2.93 -7.72
C LYS A 114 -16.61 -1.86 -7.03
N ALA A 115 -16.46 -0.59 -7.40
CA ALA A 115 -17.30 0.47 -6.90
C ALA A 115 -18.76 0.30 -7.34
N ASP A 116 -19.00 -0.10 -8.59
CA ASP A 116 -20.35 -0.36 -9.10
C ASP A 116 -20.97 -1.64 -8.48
N GLU A 117 -20.16 -2.67 -8.23
CA GLU A 117 -20.60 -3.94 -7.63
C GLU A 117 -20.99 -3.79 -6.16
N LEU A 118 -20.17 -3.07 -5.38
CA LEU A 118 -20.25 -3.05 -3.91
C LEU A 118 -20.78 -1.74 -3.35
N GLY A 119 -20.74 -0.65 -4.13
CA GLY A 119 -21.19 0.67 -3.69
C GLY A 119 -20.63 1.08 -2.33
N LYS A 120 -21.52 1.45 -1.40
CA LYS A 120 -21.17 1.91 -0.05
C LYS A 120 -20.62 0.83 0.88
N ASP A 121 -20.54 -0.42 0.45
CA ASP A 121 -19.83 -1.45 1.19
C ASP A 121 -18.33 -1.48 0.87
N LEU A 122 -17.89 -0.79 -0.20
CA LEU A 122 -16.50 -0.71 -0.61
C LEU A 122 -15.74 0.43 0.08
N THR A 123 -14.61 0.09 0.70
CA THR A 123 -13.56 1.06 1.07
C THR A 123 -12.39 0.93 0.11
N LEU A 124 -11.94 2.03 -0.47
CA LEU A 124 -10.66 2.07 -1.18
C LEU A 124 -9.53 2.23 -0.16
N VAL A 125 -8.48 1.44 -0.27
CA VAL A 125 -7.28 1.56 0.59
C VAL A 125 -6.08 1.78 -0.32
N ALA A 126 -5.50 2.98 -0.28
CA ALA A 126 -4.34 3.34 -1.09
C ALA A 126 -3.12 3.55 -0.19
N ILE A 127 -2.15 2.64 -0.31
CA ILE A 127 -0.89 2.68 0.45
C ILE A 127 0.31 3.06 -0.42
N GLY A 128 0.07 3.34 -1.71
CA GLY A 128 1.05 3.95 -2.62
C GLY A 128 0.62 5.31 -3.18
N PRO A 129 1.35 5.84 -4.20
CA PRO A 129 0.98 7.07 -4.88
C PRO A 129 -0.44 7.04 -5.45
N LEU A 130 -1.17 8.14 -5.31
CA LEU A 130 -2.62 8.23 -5.58
C LEU A 130 -3.00 8.25 -7.07
N THR A 131 -2.10 7.91 -7.99
CA THR A 131 -2.29 8.03 -9.44
C THR A 131 -3.45 7.19 -9.95
N ASN A 132 -3.60 5.95 -9.47
CA ASN A 132 -4.72 5.08 -9.86
C ASN A 132 -6.05 5.64 -9.36
N ILE A 133 -6.11 6.08 -8.11
CA ILE A 133 -7.31 6.66 -7.49
C ILE A 133 -7.72 7.94 -8.23
N ALA A 134 -6.79 8.85 -8.48
CA ALA A 134 -7.05 10.07 -9.24
C ALA A 134 -7.54 9.76 -10.65
N SER A 135 -6.93 8.78 -11.32
CA SER A 135 -7.34 8.35 -12.66
C SER A 135 -8.75 7.75 -12.66
N ALA A 136 -9.13 7.00 -11.62
CA ALA A 136 -10.48 6.47 -11.47
C ALA A 136 -11.51 7.58 -11.24
N ILE A 137 -11.20 8.58 -10.41
CA ILE A 137 -12.06 9.76 -10.20
C ILE A 137 -12.22 10.59 -11.49
N LEU A 138 -11.14 10.72 -12.28
CA LEU A 138 -11.21 11.42 -13.57
C LEU A 138 -12.03 10.65 -14.61
N ALA A 139 -11.99 9.32 -14.59
CA ALA A 139 -12.76 8.46 -15.48
C ALA A 139 -14.25 8.42 -15.08
N ASP A 140 -14.54 8.43 -13.78
CA ASP A 140 -15.89 8.47 -13.23
C ASP A 140 -15.97 9.50 -12.07
N PRO A 141 -16.39 10.74 -12.37
CA PRO A 141 -16.54 11.78 -11.36
C PRO A 141 -17.57 11.50 -10.27
N GLU A 142 -18.44 10.49 -10.43
CA GLU A 142 -19.40 10.06 -9.40
C GLU A 142 -18.80 9.03 -8.42
N LEU A 143 -17.59 8.51 -8.67
CA LEU A 143 -16.90 7.57 -7.79
C LEU A 143 -16.88 8.01 -6.30
N PRO A 144 -16.64 9.31 -5.96
CA PRO A 144 -16.74 9.81 -4.59
C PRO A 144 -18.08 9.54 -3.90
N GLU A 145 -19.16 9.50 -4.67
CA GLU A 145 -20.51 9.25 -4.17
C GLU A 145 -20.86 7.76 -4.15
N LYS A 146 -20.14 6.91 -4.88
CA LYS A 146 -20.40 5.47 -4.98
C LYS A 146 -19.86 4.67 -3.79
N VAL A 147 -18.62 4.92 -3.38
CA VAL A 147 -17.91 4.12 -2.35
C VAL A 147 -18.10 4.69 -0.93
N ASP A 148 -17.81 3.90 0.12
CA ASP A 148 -17.88 4.38 1.52
C ASP A 148 -16.91 5.54 1.75
N LYS A 149 -15.63 5.27 1.49
CA LYS A 149 -14.52 6.17 1.75
C LYS A 149 -13.24 5.69 1.09
N LEU A 150 -12.23 6.54 1.16
CA LEU A 150 -10.83 6.22 0.88
C LEU A 150 -10.01 6.31 2.16
N VAL A 151 -9.24 5.27 2.45
CA VAL A 151 -8.19 5.28 3.46
C VAL A 151 -6.86 5.38 2.73
N ILE A 152 -6.05 6.37 3.06
CA ILE A 152 -4.72 6.55 2.46
C ILE A 152 -3.62 6.40 3.51
N MET A 153 -2.50 5.79 3.13
CA MET A 153 -1.22 6.06 3.77
C MET A 153 -0.56 7.21 2.99
N GLY A 154 -0.45 8.37 3.64
CA GLY A 154 0.19 9.51 3.00
C GLY A 154 -0.07 10.85 3.67
N GLY A 155 0.83 11.79 3.38
CA GLY A 155 0.82 13.14 3.92
C GLY A 155 1.62 13.30 5.21
N ALA A 156 2.11 14.53 5.41
CA ALA A 156 2.72 15.00 6.65
C ALA A 156 2.03 16.32 7.03
N PHE A 157 1.24 16.29 8.09
CA PHE A 157 0.35 17.37 8.50
C PHE A 157 0.96 18.25 9.60
N ASN A 158 2.14 17.89 10.11
CA ASN A 158 2.88 18.65 11.12
C ASN A 158 2.02 18.95 12.37
N LEU A 159 1.20 17.97 12.76
CA LEU A 159 0.38 17.92 13.96
C LEU A 159 1.15 17.33 15.14
N THR A 160 2.22 16.58 14.88
CA THR A 160 3.08 15.99 15.92
C THR A 160 4.56 16.32 15.67
N PRO A 161 5.44 16.25 16.71
CA PRO A 161 6.87 16.55 16.55
C PRO A 161 7.64 15.61 15.63
N TYR A 162 7.08 14.43 15.33
CA TYR A 162 7.69 13.39 14.50
C TYR A 162 7.02 13.28 13.12
N GLY A 163 5.91 13.98 12.88
CA GLY A 163 5.18 14.01 11.61
C GLY A 163 5.80 14.93 10.56
N LEU A 164 7.07 14.72 10.24
CA LEU A 164 7.82 15.50 9.23
C LEU A 164 7.92 14.73 7.91
N GLY A 165 8.10 15.45 6.80
CA GLY A 165 8.23 14.83 5.48
C GLY A 165 9.42 13.88 5.36
N ASN A 166 9.27 12.82 4.54
CA ASN A 166 10.28 11.79 4.29
C ASN A 166 10.87 11.86 2.86
N ALA A 167 10.13 12.37 1.87
CA ALA A 167 10.66 12.59 0.52
C ALA A 167 11.47 13.88 0.42
N ASN A 168 11.06 14.90 1.19
CA ASN A 168 11.86 16.08 1.50
C ASN A 168 11.40 16.60 2.88
N ALA A 169 11.97 17.72 3.34
CA ALA A 169 11.70 18.26 4.67
C ALA A 169 10.20 18.47 5.02
N VAL A 170 9.33 18.64 4.01
CA VAL A 170 7.90 18.99 4.23
C VAL A 170 6.91 18.06 3.53
N ALA A 171 7.37 17.13 2.69
CA ALA A 171 6.49 16.28 1.91
C ALA A 171 6.70 14.79 2.22
N GLU A 172 5.58 14.09 2.38
CA GLU A 172 5.53 12.63 2.43
C GLU A 172 5.60 12.05 1.00
N PHE A 173 6.25 10.90 0.85
CA PHE A 173 6.60 10.23 -0.41
C PHE A 173 5.43 9.97 -1.36
N ASN A 174 4.36 9.31 -0.92
CA ASN A 174 3.22 8.98 -1.78
C ASN A 174 2.57 10.24 -2.36
N ILE A 175 2.42 11.28 -1.53
CA ILE A 175 1.90 12.58 -1.98
C ILE A 175 2.91 13.33 -2.86
N TRP A 176 4.20 13.25 -2.54
CA TRP A 176 5.27 13.91 -3.30
C TRP A 176 5.50 13.28 -4.68
N HIS A 177 5.28 11.97 -4.80
CA HIS A 177 5.48 11.20 -6.02
C HIS A 177 4.53 11.65 -7.13
N ASP A 178 3.25 11.86 -6.81
CA ASP A 178 2.24 12.39 -7.72
C ASP A 178 1.34 13.43 -7.03
N PRO A 179 1.84 14.68 -6.85
CA PRO A 179 1.11 15.72 -6.15
C PRO A 179 -0.11 16.20 -6.94
N GLU A 180 -0.11 16.06 -8.27
CA GLU A 180 -1.27 16.37 -9.11
C GLU A 180 -2.40 15.35 -8.88
N ALA A 181 -2.09 14.06 -8.81
CA ALA A 181 -3.06 13.03 -8.42
C ALA A 181 -3.57 13.28 -7.00
N ALA A 182 -2.69 13.54 -6.04
CA ALA A 182 -3.09 13.87 -4.68
C ALA A 182 -4.03 15.08 -4.64
N LYS A 183 -3.74 16.14 -5.41
CA LYS A 183 -4.61 17.30 -5.52
C LYS A 183 -6.00 16.93 -6.05
N ILE A 184 -6.10 16.07 -7.06
CA ILE A 184 -7.40 15.59 -7.56
C ILE A 184 -8.15 14.84 -6.47
N VAL A 185 -7.50 13.89 -5.78
CA VAL A 185 -8.12 13.08 -4.73
C VAL A 185 -8.63 13.95 -3.58
N PHE A 186 -7.79 14.85 -3.05
CA PHE A 186 -8.19 15.72 -1.94
C PHE A 186 -9.30 16.73 -2.31
N ASN A 187 -9.49 17.05 -3.59
CA ASN A 187 -10.56 17.93 -4.07
C ASN A 187 -11.79 17.17 -4.60
N SER A 188 -11.80 15.84 -4.52
CA SER A 188 -12.85 15.01 -5.14
C SER A 188 -14.18 14.99 -4.37
N GLY A 189 -14.19 15.42 -3.11
CA GLY A 189 -15.35 15.29 -2.22
C GLY A 189 -15.52 13.89 -1.60
N LEU A 190 -14.65 12.93 -1.94
CA LEU A 190 -14.63 11.61 -1.34
C LEU A 190 -14.30 11.71 0.17
N PRO A 191 -14.99 10.98 1.06
CA PRO A 191 -14.59 10.90 2.46
C PRO A 191 -13.20 10.26 2.57
N ILE A 192 -12.21 11.02 3.05
CA ILE A 192 -10.81 10.57 3.15
C ILE A 192 -10.40 10.42 4.61
N VAL A 193 -9.81 9.28 4.94
CA VAL A 193 -9.05 9.06 6.18
C VAL A 193 -7.58 8.96 5.82
N ALA A 194 -6.77 9.88 6.33
CA ALA A 194 -5.32 9.89 6.07
C ALA A 194 -4.53 9.36 7.28
N ALA A 195 -3.84 8.26 7.09
CA ALA A 195 -2.75 7.79 7.95
C ALA A 195 -1.45 8.48 7.50
N GLY A 196 -1.28 9.75 7.87
CA GLY A 196 -0.07 10.51 7.58
C GLY A 196 1.10 10.15 8.49
N LEU A 197 2.26 10.75 8.23
CA LEU A 197 3.49 10.58 9.03
C LEU A 197 3.26 10.94 10.50
N ASP A 198 2.38 11.89 10.80
CA ASP A 198 1.97 12.25 12.16
C ASP A 198 1.43 11.08 12.99
N THR A 199 0.90 10.05 12.32
CA THR A 199 0.42 8.81 12.94
C THR A 199 1.44 7.69 12.77
N THR A 200 1.98 7.52 11.56
CA THR A 200 2.77 6.34 11.20
C THR A 200 4.22 6.40 11.69
N THR A 201 4.76 7.58 11.99
CA THR A 201 6.08 7.73 12.64
C THR A 201 5.98 7.82 14.17
N HIS A 202 4.80 7.53 14.74
CA HIS A 202 4.63 7.47 16.18
C HIS A 202 5.60 6.44 16.79
N PRO A 203 6.39 6.81 17.81
CA PRO A 203 7.47 5.97 18.33
C PRO A 203 6.99 4.63 18.90
N ASP A 204 5.75 4.57 19.39
CA ASP A 204 5.14 3.35 19.93
C ASP A 204 4.56 2.38 18.88
N TYR A 205 4.36 2.83 17.63
CA TYR A 205 3.68 2.04 16.57
C TYR A 205 4.64 1.49 15.51
N ARG A 206 5.94 1.49 15.81
CA ARG A 206 6.99 1.04 14.90
C ARG A 206 7.36 -0.43 15.11
N MET A 207 8.01 -1.04 14.12
CA MET A 207 8.70 -2.31 14.31
C MET A 207 9.91 -2.10 15.23
N SER A 208 9.76 -2.44 16.52
CA SER A 208 10.86 -2.45 17.48
C SER A 208 11.72 -3.71 17.34
N VAL A 209 12.97 -3.65 17.80
CA VAL A 209 13.86 -4.82 17.90
C VAL A 209 13.22 -5.95 18.71
N ASP A 210 12.51 -5.61 19.78
CA ASP A 210 11.80 -6.57 20.62
C ASP A 210 10.63 -7.25 19.88
N MET A 211 9.83 -6.46 19.14
CA MET A 211 8.75 -7.00 18.30
C MET A 211 9.32 -7.93 17.23
N PHE A 212 10.37 -7.48 16.53
CA PHE A 212 11.07 -8.26 15.52
C PHE A 212 11.59 -9.59 16.09
N ASN A 213 12.24 -9.57 17.26
CA ASN A 213 12.74 -10.78 17.91
C ASN A 213 11.62 -11.74 18.32
N LYS A 214 10.48 -11.22 18.80
CA LYS A 214 9.28 -12.03 19.10
C LYS A 214 8.71 -12.70 17.85
N ILE A 215 8.67 -11.99 16.71
CA ILE A 215 8.23 -12.55 15.43
C ILE A 215 9.22 -13.62 14.98
N LYS A 216 10.52 -13.30 14.95
CA LYS A 216 11.62 -14.21 14.57
C LYS A 216 11.61 -15.52 15.36
N ALA A 217 11.23 -15.47 16.64
CA ALA A 217 11.15 -16.66 17.49
C ALA A 217 10.06 -17.66 17.09
N LYS A 218 9.03 -17.26 16.32
CA LYS A 218 7.94 -18.16 15.89
C LYS A 218 8.38 -19.22 14.90
N LYS A 219 9.37 -18.92 14.04
CA LYS A 219 9.98 -19.85 13.07
C LYS A 219 8.99 -20.51 12.09
N ASP A 220 7.78 -19.98 11.95
CA ASP A 220 6.83 -20.39 10.93
C ASP A 220 7.11 -19.69 9.59
N ARG A 221 6.45 -20.16 8.53
CA ARG A 221 6.60 -19.64 7.16
C ARG A 221 6.46 -18.11 7.07
N ARG A 222 5.48 -17.51 7.76
CA ARG A 222 5.20 -16.07 7.69
C ARG A 222 6.20 -15.27 8.50
N SER A 223 6.57 -15.76 9.69
CA SER A 223 7.61 -15.13 10.49
C SER A 223 8.95 -15.11 9.79
N LYS A 224 9.29 -16.15 9.01
CA LYS A 224 10.49 -16.15 8.17
C LYS A 224 10.43 -15.06 7.11
N LEU A 225 9.30 -14.91 6.40
CA LEU A 225 9.14 -13.81 5.44
C LEU A 225 9.34 -12.44 6.10
N VAL A 226 8.72 -12.20 7.26
CA VAL A 226 8.91 -10.92 7.98
C VAL A 226 10.38 -10.70 8.36
N VAL A 227 11.09 -11.75 8.79
CA VAL A 227 12.52 -11.67 9.08
C VAL A 227 13.31 -11.29 7.82
N ASP A 228 13.05 -11.96 6.70
CA ASP A 228 13.76 -11.72 5.44
C ASP A 228 13.44 -10.31 4.87
N LEU A 229 12.21 -9.82 5.07
CA LEU A 229 11.80 -8.46 4.70
C LEU A 229 12.50 -7.38 5.55
N CYS A 230 12.64 -7.60 6.86
CA CYS A 230 12.90 -6.54 7.83
C CYS A 230 14.32 -6.52 8.41
N SER A 231 15.11 -7.59 8.28
CA SER A 231 16.37 -7.75 9.03
C SER A 231 17.34 -6.58 8.82
N SER A 232 17.61 -6.24 7.56
CA SER A 232 18.53 -5.13 7.22
C SER A 232 18.05 -3.77 7.74
N LEU A 233 16.74 -3.49 7.67
CA LEU A 233 16.16 -2.26 8.23
C LEU A 233 16.27 -2.20 9.76
N VAL A 234 15.94 -3.31 10.43
CA VAL A 234 16.00 -3.39 11.90
C VAL A 234 17.44 -3.23 12.39
N GLU A 235 18.40 -3.87 11.73
CA GLU A 235 19.83 -3.75 12.05
C GLU A 235 20.36 -2.33 11.81
N LYS A 236 20.00 -1.72 10.69
CA LYS A 236 20.49 -0.38 10.31
C LYS A 236 19.89 0.73 11.16
N PHE A 237 18.61 0.65 11.50
CA PHE A 237 17.86 1.75 12.12
C PHE A 237 17.40 1.48 13.56
N ASN A 238 17.83 0.35 14.15
CA ASN A 238 17.37 -0.09 15.47
C ASN A 238 15.83 -0.18 15.51
N GLY A 239 15.25 -0.82 14.49
CA GLY A 239 13.81 -0.83 14.18
C GLY A 239 13.41 0.20 13.12
N PHE A 240 12.14 0.24 12.69
CA PHE A 240 11.67 1.16 11.65
C PHE A 240 10.15 1.37 11.73
N SER A 241 9.65 2.48 11.17
CA SER A 241 8.21 2.79 11.13
C SER A 241 7.46 1.85 10.20
N LEU A 242 6.25 1.44 10.59
CA LEU A 242 5.35 0.63 9.76
C LEU A 242 4.30 1.58 9.21
N HIS A 243 4.48 2.06 7.98
CA HIS A 243 3.64 3.10 7.40
C HIS A 243 2.28 2.57 6.92
N ASP A 244 2.32 1.50 6.14
CA ASP A 244 1.13 0.91 5.52
C ASP A 244 0.32 -0.08 6.39
N PRO A 245 0.97 -0.91 7.25
CA PRO A 245 0.29 -1.86 8.13
C PRO A 245 -0.68 -1.24 9.15
#